data_AF-A0A929CIQ7-F1
#
_entry.id   AF-A0A929CIQ7-F1
#
_cell.length_a   1.000
_cell.length_b   1.000
_cell.length_c   1.000
_cell.angle_alpha   90.00
_cell.angle_beta   90.00
_cell.angle_gamma   90.00
#
_symmetry.space_group_name_H-M   'P 1'
#
loop_
_entity.id
_entity.type
_entity.pdbx_description
1 polymer ?
#
loop_
_entity_poly.entity_id
_entity_poly.type
_entity_poly.pdbx_seq_one_letter_code
_entity_poly.pdbx_strand_id
1 'polypeptide(L)'
;EDKKVKIEEEVEEITKTVTPEVNTIKILNVLYAQEIDNGFQVVDSTPKVVMILLSTPKQDVLIVKGRDAIVYKEDGFWYLSENNGTTITTETLNIKF
;
A
#
# COMPACT_ATOMS: atom_id res chain seq x y z
N GLU A 1 13.24 -31.19 53.94
CA GLU A 1 12.25 -30.12 54.11
C GLU A 1 12.76 -28.86 53.43
N ASP A 2 12.55 -28.69 52.14
CA ASP A 2 11.26 -28.50 51.45
C ASP A 2 10.75 -27.06 51.55
N LYS A 3 10.72 -26.43 50.37
CA LYS A 3 9.58 -25.68 49.81
C LYS A 3 9.28 -24.34 50.52
N LYS A 4 8.82 -23.30 49.84
CA LYS A 4 8.26 -23.18 48.50
C LYS A 4 8.28 -21.70 48.17
N VAL A 5 8.77 -21.39 46.98
CA VAL A 5 8.40 -20.21 46.20
C VAL A 5 6.88 -20.10 46.17
N LYS A 6 6.34 -18.92 46.49
CA LYS A 6 4.92 -18.59 46.29
C LYS A 6 4.81 -17.65 45.10
N ILE A 7 4.33 -18.21 43.99
CA ILE A 7 3.81 -17.54 42.80
C ILE A 7 2.28 -17.61 42.90
N GLU A 8 1.62 -16.48 42.64
CA GLU A 8 0.17 -16.23 42.41
C GLU A 8 0.17 -14.73 41.99
N GLU A 9 0.18 -14.30 40.73
CA GLU A 9 -0.75 -14.42 39.58
C GLU A 9 -2.13 -13.77 39.79
N GLU A 10 -2.35 -12.60 39.14
CA GLU A 10 -3.61 -11.98 38.66
C GLU A 10 -3.21 -10.62 38.01
N VAL A 11 -3.04 -10.43 36.69
CA VAL A 11 -3.92 -10.42 35.49
C VAL A 11 -5.05 -9.37 35.54
N GLU A 12 -5.08 -8.54 34.48
CA GLU A 12 -5.99 -7.41 34.15
C GLU A 12 -5.64 -6.08 34.86
N GLU A 13 -5.36 -4.96 34.19
CA GLU A 13 -6.24 -4.28 33.23
C GLU A 13 -5.48 -3.26 32.35
N ILE A 14 -5.83 -3.27 31.06
CA ILE A 14 -5.62 -2.29 29.99
C ILE A 14 -5.32 -0.83 30.42
N THR A 15 -4.20 -0.28 29.93
CA THR A 15 -4.09 1.17 29.70
C THR A 15 -3.42 1.47 28.36
N LYS A 16 -4.18 2.20 27.52
CA LYS A 16 -3.77 2.87 26.29
C LYS A 16 -2.37 3.47 26.43
N THR A 17 -1.44 3.00 25.61
CA THR A 17 -0.21 3.72 25.34
C THR A 17 -0.20 4.10 23.86
N VAL A 18 -0.31 5.40 23.66
CA VAL A 18 -0.18 6.11 22.39
C VAL A 18 1.19 5.76 21.81
N THR A 19 1.19 4.93 20.77
CA THR A 19 2.41 4.63 20.03
C THR A 19 2.80 5.88 19.24
N PRO A 20 4.03 6.39 19.39
CA PRO A 20 4.49 7.52 18.58
C PRO A 20 4.51 7.09 17.11
N GLU A 21 4.20 8.03 16.22
CA GLU A 21 4.31 7.91 14.76
C GLU A 21 5.61 7.21 14.38
N VAL A 22 5.51 5.89 14.19
CA VAL A 22 6.50 5.14 13.44
C VAL A 22 6.38 5.72 12.05
N ASN A 23 7.41 6.44 11.62
CA ASN A 23 7.77 6.59 10.22
C ASN A 23 7.81 5.17 9.65
N THR A 24 6.65 4.70 9.21
CA THR A 24 6.48 3.46 8.49
C THR A 24 7.25 3.72 7.22
N ILE A 25 8.47 3.21 7.18
CA ILE A 25 9.02 2.66 5.95
C ILE A 25 7.92 1.70 5.49
N LYS A 26 6.99 2.23 4.70
CA LYS A 26 5.92 1.50 4.01
C LYS A 26 6.74 0.43 3.29
N ILE A 27 6.76 -0.79 3.81
CA ILE A 27 7.35 -1.92 3.09
C ILE A 27 6.64 -1.85 1.76
N LEU A 28 7.36 -1.45 0.71
CA LEU A 28 6.80 -1.22 -0.61
C LEU A 28 6.35 -2.57 -1.11
N ASN A 29 5.13 -2.96 -0.76
CA ASN A 29 4.53 -4.21 -1.15
C ASN A 29 4.63 -4.27 -2.67
N VAL A 30 5.29 -5.31 -3.17
CA VAL A 30 5.43 -5.53 -4.61
C VAL A 30 4.02 -5.75 -5.16
N LEU A 31 3.66 -4.91 -6.13
CA LEU A 31 2.42 -5.02 -6.88
C LEU A 31 2.69 -5.71 -8.22
N TYR A 32 1.71 -6.41 -8.73
CA TYR A 32 1.77 -7.08 -10.02
C TYR A 32 0.63 -6.57 -10.91
N ALA A 33 0.96 -6.12 -12.11
CA ALA A 33 -0.02 -5.73 -13.11
C ALA A 33 -0.37 -6.96 -13.99
N GLN A 34 -1.65 -7.25 -14.13
CA GLN A 34 -2.18 -8.31 -14.99
C GLN A 34 -2.96 -7.66 -16.13
N GLU A 35 -2.60 -7.96 -17.37
CA GLU A 35 -3.24 -7.37 -18.55
C GLU A 35 -4.74 -7.70 -18.62
N ILE A 36 -5.55 -6.72 -19.03
CA ILE A 36 -6.98 -6.82 -19.33
C ILE A 36 -7.28 -6.01 -20.60
N ASP A 37 -8.46 -6.20 -21.20
CA ASP A 37 -8.83 -5.64 -22.53
C ASP A 37 -8.46 -4.16 -22.77
N ASN A 38 -8.51 -3.29 -21.74
CA ASN A 38 -8.21 -1.87 -21.85
C ASN A 38 -7.26 -1.36 -20.75
N GLY A 39 -6.36 -2.20 -20.25
CA GLY A 39 -5.38 -1.79 -19.25
C GLY A 39 -4.87 -2.94 -18.39
N PHE A 40 -4.81 -2.71 -17.07
CA PHE A 40 -4.23 -3.67 -16.14
C PHE A 40 -5.05 -3.77 -14.85
N GLN A 41 -5.21 -5.00 -14.35
CA GLN A 41 -5.58 -5.26 -12.97
C GLN A 41 -4.33 -5.32 -12.11
N VAL A 42 -4.23 -4.47 -11.09
CA VAL A 42 -3.10 -4.47 -10.16
C VAL A 42 -3.46 -5.28 -8.92
N VAL A 43 -2.65 -6.28 -8.60
CA VAL A 43 -2.82 -7.16 -7.45
C VAL A 43 -1.62 -7.09 -6.50
N ASP A 44 -1.85 -7.41 -5.23
CA ASP A 44 -0.78 -7.63 -4.25
C ASP A 44 -0.23 -9.07 -4.30
N SER A 45 0.68 -9.41 -3.38
CA SER A 45 1.26 -10.75 -3.27
C SER A 45 0.25 -11.83 -2.82
N THR A 46 -0.95 -11.45 -2.39
CA THR A 46 -2.05 -12.33 -1.95
C THR A 46 -3.16 -12.46 -3.02
N PRO A 47 -2.78 -12.39 -4.30
CA PRO A 47 -3.62 -12.10 -5.47
C PRO A 47 -4.83 -11.17 -5.29
N LYS A 48 -4.83 -10.27 -4.32
CA LYS A 48 -5.98 -9.40 -4.08
C LYS A 48 -5.91 -8.18 -4.98
N VAL A 49 -7.01 -7.85 -5.63
CA VAL A 49 -7.12 -6.65 -6.48
C VAL A 49 -7.01 -5.39 -5.63
N VAL A 50 -6.03 -4.55 -5.95
CA VAL A 50 -5.76 -3.26 -5.30
C VAL A 50 -6.34 -2.11 -6.13
N MET A 51 -6.18 -2.15 -7.44
CA MET A 51 -6.70 -1.12 -8.35
C MET A 51 -6.78 -1.62 -9.80
N ILE A 52 -7.54 -0.89 -10.62
CA ILE A 52 -7.59 -1.08 -12.07
C ILE A 52 -6.96 0.14 -12.73
N LEU A 53 -5.99 -0.10 -13.61
CA LEU A 53 -5.35 0.89 -14.47
C LEU A 53 -5.94 0.79 -15.86
N LEU A 54 -6.26 1.94 -16.45
CA LEU A 54 -6.80 2.05 -17.80
C LEU A 54 -5.72 2.60 -18.72
N SER A 55 -5.51 1.94 -19.86
CA SER A 55 -4.54 2.37 -20.87
C SER A 55 -4.91 3.73 -21.44
N THR A 56 -3.90 4.55 -21.68
CA THR A 56 -4.04 5.79 -22.47
C THR A 56 -3.23 5.68 -23.75
N PRO A 57 -3.48 6.52 -24.77
CA PRO A 57 -2.64 6.57 -25.97
C PRO A 57 -1.21 7.02 -25.68
N LYS A 58 -0.97 7.66 -24.52
CA LYS A 58 0.36 8.07 -24.11
C LYS A 58 1.07 6.89 -23.46
N GLN A 59 2.23 6.56 -24.02
CA GLN A 59 3.08 5.50 -23.48
C GLN A 59 3.40 5.76 -22.00
N ASP A 60 3.39 4.68 -21.21
CA ASP A 60 3.75 4.68 -19.80
C ASP A 60 2.90 5.65 -18.95
N VAL A 61 1.69 5.98 -19.39
CA VAL A 61 0.71 6.77 -18.64
C VAL A 61 -0.62 6.04 -18.64
N LEU A 62 -1.13 5.78 -17.45
CA LEU A 62 -2.33 5.00 -17.18
C LEU A 62 -3.25 5.81 -16.26
N ILE A 63 -4.56 5.64 -16.40
CA ILE A 63 -5.56 6.27 -15.53
C ILE A 63 -5.97 5.27 -14.45
N VAL A 64 -6.15 5.72 -13.21
CA VAL A 64 -6.67 4.86 -12.15
C VAL A 64 -8.20 4.90 -12.19
N LYS A 65 -8.83 3.74 -12.44
CA LYS A 65 -10.29 3.66 -12.54
C LYS A 65 -10.95 4.08 -11.22
N GLY A 66 -11.85 5.07 -11.29
CA GLY A 66 -12.63 5.53 -10.14
C GLY A 66 -11.88 6.44 -9.16
N ARG A 67 -10.70 6.94 -9.54
CA ARG A 67 -9.95 7.94 -8.78
C ARG A 67 -9.45 9.05 -9.70
N ASP A 68 -9.33 10.26 -9.17
CA ASP A 68 -8.71 11.39 -9.87
C ASP A 68 -7.18 11.25 -9.81
N ALA A 69 -6.68 10.16 -10.37
CA ALA A 69 -5.29 9.76 -10.29
C ALA A 69 -4.78 9.13 -11.59
N ILE A 70 -3.48 9.29 -11.82
CA ILE A 70 -2.74 8.65 -12.90
C ILE A 70 -1.59 7.82 -12.33
N VAL A 71 -1.25 6.75 -13.05
CA VAL A 71 0.00 6.03 -12.87
C VAL A 71 0.89 6.32 -14.06
N TYR A 72 2.11 6.79 -13.83
CA TYR A 72 3.06 7.08 -14.91
C TYR A 72 4.46 6.59 -14.59
N LYS A 73 5.25 6.37 -15.64
CA LYS A 73 6.67 6.03 -15.51
C LYS A 73 7.54 7.25 -15.78
N GLU A 74 8.51 7.47 -14.90
CA GLU A 74 9.52 8.51 -15.04
C GLU A 74 10.85 7.97 -14.49
N ASP A 75 11.95 8.21 -15.19
CA ASP A 75 13.30 7.73 -14.81
C ASP A 75 13.39 6.22 -14.46
N GLY A 76 12.53 5.41 -15.09
CA GLY A 76 12.48 3.96 -14.85
C GLY A 76 11.61 3.53 -13.66
N PHE A 77 11.07 4.47 -12.89
CA PHE A 77 10.21 4.22 -11.74
C PHE A 77 8.76 4.54 -12.05
N TRP A 78 7.86 3.83 -11.37
CA TRP A 78 6.42 4.07 -11.48
C TRP A 78 5.95 4.97 -10.34
N TYR A 79 5.03 5.88 -10.65
CA TYR A 79 4.47 6.82 -9.69
C TYR A 79 2.95 6.81 -9.80
N LEU A 80 2.29 6.86 -8.65
CA LEU A 80 0.86 7.17 -8.52
C LEU A 80 0.75 8.63 -8.14
N SER A 81 0.15 9.45 -9.01
CA SER A 81 -0.19 10.83 -8.69
C SER A 81 -1.69 11.00 -8.59
N GLU A 82 -2.16 11.45 -7.44
CA GLU A 82 -3.57 11.68 -7.14
C GLU A 82 -3.81 13.17 -6.90
N ASN A 83 -4.91 13.68 -7.44
CA ASN A 83 -5.31 15.07 -7.33
C ASN A 83 -6.71 15.14 -6.73
N ASN A 84 -6.84 15.71 -5.53
CA ASN A 84 -8.13 15.87 -4.85
C ASN A 84 -8.81 17.22 -5.14
N GLY A 85 -8.33 17.96 -6.14
CA GLY A 85 -8.79 19.30 -6.51
C GLY A 85 -8.15 20.45 -5.74
N THR A 86 -7.45 20.18 -4.63
CA THR A 86 -6.73 21.20 -3.84
C THR A 86 -5.23 20.92 -3.78
N THR A 87 -4.86 19.65 -3.68
CA THR A 87 -3.48 19.19 -3.54
C THR A 87 -3.21 18.03 -4.47
N ILE A 88 -1.95 17.92 -4.92
CA ILE A 88 -1.45 16.78 -5.68
C ILE A 88 -0.49 16.01 -4.78
N THR A 89 -0.74 14.71 -4.62
CA THR A 89 0.14 13.79 -3.88
C THR A 89 0.70 12.75 -4.83
N THR A 90 2.01 12.49 -4.73
CA THR A 90 2.70 11.53 -5.57
C THR A 90 3.40 10.49 -4.71
N GLU A 91 3.11 9.21 -4.95
CA GLU A 91 3.75 8.08 -4.30
C GLU A 91 4.48 7.21 -5.33
N THR A 92 5.70 6.76 -5.00
CA THR A 92 6.40 5.77 -5.83
C THR A 92 5.75 4.40 -5.67
N LEU A 93 5.51 3.72 -6.78
CA LEU A 93 4.96 2.37 -6.84
C LEU A 93 6.03 1.35 -7.17
N ASN A 94 6.09 0.28 -6.39
CA ASN A 94 6.86 -0.92 -6.71
C ASN A 94 5.96 -1.91 -7.47
N ILE A 95 5.72 -1.63 -8.75
CA ILE A 95 4.86 -2.44 -9.61
C ILE A 95 5.67 -3.16 -10.70
N LYS A 96 5.36 -4.44 -10.90
CA LYS A 96 5.87 -5.26 -12.00
C LYS A 96 4.78 -5.45 -13.03
N PHE A 97 5.05 -5.01 -14.26
CA PHE A 97 4.21 -5.25 -15.43
C PHE A 97 4.61 -6.57 -16.09
#